data_AF-A0A1A9AGY0-F1
#
_entry.id   AF-A0A1A9AGY0-F1
#
_cell.length_a   1.000
_cell.length_b   1.000
_cell.length_c   1.000
_cell.angle_alpha   90.00
_cell.angle_beta   90.00
_cell.angle_gamma   90.00
#
_symmetry.space_group_name_H-M   'P 1'
#
loop_
_entity.id
_entity.type
_entity.pdbx_description
1 polymer ?
#
loop_
_entity_poly.entity_id
_entity_poly.type
_entity_poly.pdbx_seq_one_letter_code
_entity_poly.pdbx_strand_id
1 'polypeptide(L)'
;MAHDPGYTALTRYITTDFFKAMIESDVKKLIHTYGHKNCGLIQEELCEKIKKLIPEKKKIIFEHMDASSRQKWNKEWDTQRSKYFNEFYEEEGFINMCFPKKYKNNPSLNQLMSKHIDFCKEKDKRLLDLQKNSEFSVCKQYNRWIDTQRTAFTLEYLKNVNKFNVQTVDKYFITKDHPGGHDPRGTYHKSKKI
;
A
#
# COMPACT_ATOMS: atom_id res chain seq x y z
N MET A 1 -0.50 42.92 2.06
CA MET A 1 -1.93 42.60 2.27
C MET A 1 -2.03 41.93 3.62
N ALA A 2 -2.74 42.53 4.57
CA ALA A 2 -2.82 42.09 5.96
C ALA A 2 -3.67 40.82 6.07
N HIS A 3 -3.18 39.82 6.82
CA HIS A 3 -3.98 38.68 7.25
C HIS A 3 -4.92 39.17 8.35
N ASP A 4 -6.21 39.29 8.03
CA ASP A 4 -7.25 39.36 9.06
C ASP A 4 -7.18 38.06 9.89
N PRO A 5 -7.02 38.13 11.23
CA PRO A 5 -7.13 36.95 12.07
C PRO A 5 -8.63 36.60 12.11
N GLY A 6 -9.05 35.77 11.17
CA GLY A 6 -10.42 35.27 11.09
C GLY A 6 -10.77 34.47 12.35
N TYR A 7 -11.31 35.15 13.36
CA TYR A 7 -11.90 34.54 14.54
C TYR A 7 -12.96 33.54 14.06
N THR A 8 -12.63 32.25 14.11
CA THR A 8 -13.62 31.21 13.85
C THR A 8 -14.63 31.22 14.98
N ALA A 9 -15.89 31.55 14.71
CA ALA A 9 -17.01 31.44 15.66
C ALA A 9 -17.31 29.99 16.12
N LEU A 10 -16.45 29.03 15.73
CA LEU A 10 -16.55 27.62 16.05
C LEU A 10 -15.76 27.35 17.33
N THR A 11 -16.46 27.34 18.45
CA THR A 11 -15.87 27.15 19.79
C THR A 11 -15.35 25.74 20.04
N ARG A 12 -15.68 24.78 19.17
CA ARG A 12 -15.29 23.36 19.28
C ARG A 12 -14.77 22.79 17.96
N TYR A 13 -13.98 23.55 17.23
CA TYR A 13 -13.37 23.08 15.98
C TYR A 13 -12.08 22.30 16.22
N ILE A 14 -12.02 21.05 15.74
CA ILE A 14 -10.78 20.28 15.62
C ILE A 14 -10.33 20.33 14.17
N THR A 15 -9.06 20.58 13.90
CA THR A 15 -8.54 20.74 12.52
C THR A 15 -8.43 19.40 11.80
N THR A 16 -8.40 19.44 10.46
CA THR A 16 -8.10 18.25 9.65
C THR A 16 -6.66 17.78 9.84
N ASP A 17 -5.72 18.68 10.17
CA ASP A 17 -4.32 18.32 10.43
C ASP A 17 -4.14 17.46 11.68
N PHE A 18 -4.87 17.78 12.76
CA PHE A 18 -4.91 16.91 13.93
C PHE A 18 -5.42 15.50 13.58
N PHE A 19 -6.44 15.42 12.72
CA PHE A 19 -6.96 14.14 12.24
C PHE A 19 -5.96 13.38 11.37
N LYS A 20 -5.24 14.06 10.48
CA LYS A 20 -4.16 13.46 9.65
C LYS A 20 -3.10 12.83 10.56
N ALA A 21 -2.61 13.57 11.55
CA ALA A 21 -1.64 13.06 12.53
C ALA A 21 -2.20 11.86 13.33
N MET A 22 -3.49 11.88 13.69
CA MET A 22 -4.14 10.79 14.41
C MET A 22 -4.17 9.47 13.61
N ILE A 23 -4.33 9.53 12.28
CA ILE A 23 -4.45 8.33 11.44
C ILE A 23 -3.12 7.90 10.80
N GLU A 24 -2.11 8.77 10.81
CA GLU A 24 -0.84 8.59 10.09
C GLU A 24 -0.18 7.23 10.37
N SER A 25 0.04 6.92 11.66
CA SER A 25 0.68 5.67 12.08
C SER A 25 -0.12 4.43 11.69
N ASP A 26 -1.44 4.48 11.84
CA ASP A 26 -2.34 3.38 11.49
C ASP A 26 -2.33 3.12 9.98
N VAL A 27 -2.39 4.17 9.16
CA VAL A 27 -2.30 4.06 7.69
C VAL A 27 -0.94 3.54 7.27
N LYS A 28 0.16 4.04 7.86
CA LYS A 28 1.52 3.56 7.58
C LYS A 28 1.65 2.06 7.84
N LYS A 29 1.14 1.61 8.99
CA LYS A 29 1.12 0.20 9.36
C LYS A 29 0.31 -0.64 8.36
N LEU A 30 -0.83 -0.13 7.89
CA LEU A 30 -1.62 -0.81 6.85
C LEU A 30 -0.82 -0.91 5.53
N ILE A 31 -0.19 0.16 5.06
CA ILE A 31 0.63 0.13 3.84
C ILE A 31 1.76 -0.91 3.96
N HIS A 32 2.48 -0.95 5.08
CA HIS A 32 3.55 -1.93 5.29
C HIS A 32 3.02 -3.36 5.43
N THR A 33 1.80 -3.53 5.98
CA THR A 33 1.13 -4.84 6.08
C THR A 33 0.75 -5.37 4.70
N TYR A 34 0.20 -4.52 3.84
CA TYR A 34 -0.34 -4.92 2.54
C TYR A 34 0.59 -4.65 1.35
N GLY A 35 1.81 -4.16 1.61
CA GLY A 35 2.72 -3.70 0.56
C GLY A 35 4.17 -4.04 0.79
N HIS A 36 4.92 -3.89 -0.29
CA HIS A 36 6.36 -3.95 -0.33
C HIS A 36 6.85 -3.02 -1.43
N LYS A 37 7.65 -2.00 -1.10
CA LYS A 37 8.01 -0.89 -2.02
C LYS A 37 8.51 -1.34 -3.40
N ASN A 38 9.24 -2.45 -3.46
CA ASN A 38 9.81 -2.96 -4.72
C ASN A 38 8.90 -3.97 -5.46
N CYS A 39 7.80 -4.41 -4.84
CA CYS A 39 6.97 -5.51 -5.36
C CYS A 39 5.48 -5.14 -5.52
N GLY A 40 5.04 -4.04 -4.90
CA GLY A 40 3.71 -3.48 -5.07
C GLY A 40 2.89 -3.44 -3.79
N LEU A 41 1.59 -3.23 -3.95
CA LEU A 41 0.65 -2.96 -2.86
C LEU A 41 -0.71 -3.58 -3.18
N ILE A 42 -1.27 -4.38 -2.26
CA ILE A 42 -2.60 -4.97 -2.41
C ILE A 42 -3.65 -3.87 -2.22
N GLN A 43 -4.12 -3.30 -3.34
CA GLN A 43 -4.98 -2.12 -3.30
C GLN A 43 -6.33 -2.38 -2.64
N GLU A 44 -6.98 -3.49 -2.97
CA GLU A 44 -8.34 -3.72 -2.49
C GLU A 44 -8.43 -3.79 -0.98
N GLU A 45 -7.72 -4.73 -0.36
CA GLU A 45 -7.76 -4.92 1.08
C GLU A 45 -7.27 -3.67 1.82
N LEU A 46 -6.17 -3.06 1.37
CA LEU A 46 -5.65 -1.83 1.96
C LEU A 46 -6.69 -0.70 1.93
N CYS A 47 -7.27 -0.42 0.76
CA CYS A 47 -8.23 0.68 0.62
C CYS A 47 -9.48 0.43 1.46
N GLU A 48 -9.97 -0.81 1.55
CA GLU A 48 -11.11 -1.14 2.41
C GLU A 48 -10.78 -0.94 3.90
N LYS A 49 -9.57 -1.32 4.35
CA LYS A 49 -9.13 -1.05 5.73
C LYS A 49 -9.01 0.45 6.00
N ILE A 50 -8.43 1.24 5.10
CA ILE A 50 -8.32 2.69 5.26
C ILE A 50 -9.70 3.36 5.26
N LYS A 51 -10.60 2.97 4.35
CA LYS A 51 -11.98 3.50 4.31
C LYS A 51 -12.77 3.17 5.57
N LYS A 52 -12.46 2.08 6.26
CA LYS A 52 -13.06 1.73 7.55
C LYS A 52 -12.43 2.51 8.71
N LEU A 53 -11.11 2.69 8.70
CA LEU A 53 -10.36 3.44 9.71
C LEU A 53 -10.82 4.91 9.81
N ILE A 54 -11.00 5.57 8.67
CA ILE A 54 -11.36 7.00 8.62
C ILE A 54 -12.64 7.31 9.43
N PRO A 55 -13.80 6.68 9.18
CA PRO A 55 -15.03 6.96 9.93
C PRO A 55 -14.91 6.57 11.41
N GLU A 56 -14.18 5.50 11.76
CA GLU A 56 -13.94 5.11 13.15
C GLU A 56 -13.19 6.20 13.92
N LYS A 57 -12.08 6.71 13.36
CA LYS A 57 -11.27 7.77 13.96
C LYS A 57 -12.01 9.11 13.96
N LYS A 58 -12.81 9.36 12.92
CA LYS A 58 -13.63 10.57 12.80
C LYS A 58 -14.68 10.65 13.89
N LYS A 59 -15.24 9.51 14.33
CA LYS A 59 -16.20 9.47 15.45
C LYS A 59 -15.58 10.04 16.73
N ILE A 60 -14.33 9.71 17.02
CA ILE A 60 -13.60 10.16 18.22
C ILE A 60 -13.51 11.69 18.26
N ILE A 61 -13.06 12.32 17.16
CA ILE A 61 -12.97 13.80 17.13
C ILE A 61 -14.37 14.44 17.15
N PHE A 62 -15.37 13.80 16.53
CA PHE A 62 -16.73 14.35 16.42
C PHE A 62 -17.49 14.39 17.76
N GLU A 63 -17.13 13.55 18.72
CA GLU A 63 -17.66 13.61 20.09
C GLU A 63 -17.36 14.94 20.79
N HIS A 64 -16.28 15.61 20.37
CA HIS A 64 -15.86 16.89 20.94
C HIS A 64 -16.29 18.12 20.12
N MET A 65 -16.92 17.91 18.96
CA MET A 65 -17.30 18.98 18.03
C MET A 65 -18.82 19.22 18.05
N ASP A 66 -19.25 20.47 17.90
CA ASP A 66 -20.65 20.79 17.64
C ASP A 66 -21.06 20.48 16.17
N ALA A 67 -22.35 20.58 15.86
CA ALA A 67 -22.87 20.28 14.53
C ALA A 67 -22.28 21.16 13.41
N SER A 68 -22.09 22.45 13.67
CA SER A 68 -21.54 23.40 12.70
C SER A 68 -20.06 23.12 12.42
N SER A 69 -19.30 22.82 13.47
CA SER A 69 -17.90 22.39 13.41
C SER A 69 -17.75 21.11 12.59
N ARG A 70 -18.59 20.09 12.83
CA ARG A 70 -18.58 18.83 12.06
C ARG A 70 -18.88 19.06 10.58
N GLN A 71 -19.85 19.92 10.26
CA GLN A 71 -20.22 20.21 8.86
C GLN A 71 -19.07 20.90 8.12
N LYS A 72 -18.43 21.90 8.73
CA LYS A 72 -17.24 22.55 8.16
C LYS A 72 -16.11 21.55 7.96
N TRP A 73 -15.82 20.75 8.98
CA TRP A 73 -14.75 19.75 8.95
C TRP A 73 -14.95 18.75 7.80
N ASN A 74 -16.17 18.26 7.60
CA ASN A 74 -16.48 17.33 6.49
C ASN A 74 -16.13 17.92 5.14
N LYS A 75 -16.51 19.18 4.88
CA LYS A 75 -16.21 19.87 3.63
C LYS A 75 -14.70 20.02 3.43
N GLU A 76 -13.99 20.42 4.49
CA GLU A 76 -12.54 20.57 4.45
C GLU A 76 -11.83 19.24 4.19
N TRP A 77 -12.20 18.19 4.94
CA TRP A 77 -11.66 16.85 4.76
C TRP A 77 -11.93 16.30 3.37
N ASP A 78 -13.15 16.40 2.85
CA ASP A 78 -13.49 15.88 1.51
C ASP A 78 -12.69 16.58 0.40
N THR A 79 -12.36 17.86 0.59
CA THR A 79 -11.53 18.64 -0.34
C THR A 79 -10.06 18.25 -0.27
N GLN A 80 -9.54 18.00 0.94
CA GLN A 80 -8.11 17.74 1.17
C GLN A 80 -7.73 16.25 1.11
N ARG A 81 -8.66 15.33 1.36
CA ARG A 81 -8.40 13.89 1.56
C ARG A 81 -7.58 13.27 0.43
N SER A 82 -7.98 13.52 -0.82
CA SER A 82 -7.29 12.96 -2.00
C SER A 82 -5.85 13.44 -2.07
N LYS A 83 -5.64 14.75 -1.85
CA LYS A 83 -4.30 15.36 -1.84
C LYS A 83 -3.43 14.79 -0.72
N TYR A 84 -3.96 14.73 0.50
CA TYR A 84 -3.27 14.14 1.65
C TYR A 84 -2.81 12.71 1.38
N PHE A 85 -3.70 11.83 0.88
CA PHE A 85 -3.32 10.45 0.60
C PHE A 85 -2.39 10.32 -0.62
N ASN A 86 -2.45 11.23 -1.60
CA ASN A 86 -1.47 11.23 -2.69
C ASN A 86 -0.06 11.50 -2.15
N GLU A 87 0.10 12.55 -1.35
CA GLU A 87 1.37 12.93 -0.71
C GLU A 87 1.87 11.80 0.19
N PHE A 88 1.01 11.26 1.06
CA PHE A 88 1.34 10.17 1.96
C PHE A 88 1.81 8.89 1.23
N TYR A 89 1.13 8.49 0.17
CA TYR A 89 1.54 7.31 -0.60
C TYR A 89 2.87 7.56 -1.31
N GLU A 90 3.08 8.76 -1.85
CA GLU A 90 4.32 9.12 -2.53
C GLU A 90 5.53 9.07 -1.59
N GLU A 91 5.38 9.56 -0.36
CA GLU A 91 6.37 9.48 0.72
C GLU A 91 6.70 8.03 1.09
N GLU A 92 5.68 7.16 1.16
CA GLU A 92 5.86 5.72 1.41
C GLU A 92 6.32 4.94 0.17
N GLY A 93 6.48 5.59 -0.99
CA GLY A 93 7.00 4.98 -2.22
C GLY A 93 5.96 4.23 -3.06
N PHE A 94 4.68 4.56 -2.90
CA PHE A 94 3.55 3.94 -3.60
C PHE A 94 2.72 4.96 -4.40
N ILE A 95 1.81 4.45 -5.22
CA ILE A 95 0.85 5.25 -5.98
C ILE A 95 -0.50 5.14 -5.29
N ASN A 96 -1.12 6.27 -4.95
CA ASN A 96 -2.48 6.28 -4.39
C ASN A 96 -3.50 5.83 -5.43
N MET A 97 -4.15 4.70 -5.16
CA MET A 97 -5.28 4.19 -5.93
C MET A 97 -6.58 4.05 -5.13
N CYS A 98 -6.58 4.49 -3.86
CA CYS A 98 -7.75 4.46 -2.99
C CYS A 98 -8.66 5.68 -3.17
N PHE A 99 -8.06 6.86 -3.36
CA PHE A 99 -8.76 8.14 -3.41
C PHE A 99 -8.33 8.96 -4.64
N PRO A 100 -9.11 8.97 -5.73
CA PRO A 100 -10.28 8.12 -5.98
C PRO A 100 -9.89 6.65 -6.23
N LYS A 101 -10.86 5.74 -6.13
CA LYS A 101 -10.66 4.32 -6.45
C LYS A 101 -10.29 4.17 -7.92
N LYS A 102 -9.08 3.66 -8.20
CA LYS A 102 -8.56 3.44 -9.57
C LYS A 102 -8.22 1.99 -9.89
N TYR A 103 -8.33 1.09 -8.92
CA TYR A 103 -8.04 -0.34 -9.11
C TYR A 103 -9.31 -1.13 -9.46
N LYS A 104 -9.12 -2.24 -10.18
CA LYS A 104 -10.15 -3.26 -10.42
C LYS A 104 -9.99 -4.37 -9.39
N ASN A 105 -11.10 -4.96 -8.93
CA ASN A 105 -11.07 -6.17 -8.12
C ASN A 105 -11.05 -7.38 -9.06
N ASN A 106 -10.05 -8.24 -8.90
CA ASN A 106 -10.06 -9.59 -9.41
C ASN A 106 -9.44 -10.51 -8.34
N PRO A 107 -10.23 -11.39 -7.69
CA PRO A 107 -9.74 -12.19 -6.57
C PRO A 107 -8.51 -13.04 -6.92
N SER A 108 -8.47 -13.63 -8.12
CA SER A 108 -7.31 -14.44 -8.54
C SER A 108 -6.04 -13.61 -8.74
N LEU A 109 -6.16 -12.38 -9.26
CA LEU A 109 -5.00 -11.50 -9.47
C LEU A 109 -4.55 -10.83 -8.16
N ASN A 110 -5.50 -10.49 -7.29
CA ASN A 110 -5.20 -10.02 -5.94
C ASN A 110 -4.48 -11.10 -5.12
N GLN A 111 -4.91 -12.36 -5.21
CA GLN A 111 -4.24 -13.49 -4.57
C GLN A 111 -2.82 -13.69 -5.11
N LEU A 112 -2.64 -13.62 -6.43
CA LEU A 112 -1.33 -13.73 -7.06
C LEU A 112 -0.39 -12.59 -6.61
N MET A 113 -0.91 -11.36 -6.54
CA MET A 113 -0.18 -10.21 -6.00
C MET A 113 0.20 -10.40 -4.53
N SER A 114 -0.72 -10.87 -3.68
CA SER A 114 -0.44 -11.15 -2.27
C SER A 114 0.74 -12.10 -2.12
N LYS A 115 0.73 -13.22 -2.85
CA LYS A 115 1.83 -14.19 -2.85
C LYS A 115 3.16 -13.57 -3.29
N HIS A 116 3.11 -12.65 -4.26
CA HIS A 116 4.31 -11.94 -4.70
C HIS A 116 4.90 -11.03 -3.62
N ILE A 117 4.04 -10.27 -2.93
CA ILE A 117 4.45 -9.39 -1.82
C ILE A 117 5.00 -10.22 -0.65
N ASP A 118 4.34 -11.32 -0.30
CA ASP A 118 4.78 -12.23 0.76
C ASP A 118 6.16 -12.82 0.43
N PHE A 119 6.36 -13.25 -0.81
CA PHE A 119 7.67 -13.69 -1.29
C PHE A 119 8.72 -12.59 -1.11
N CYS A 120 8.43 -11.35 -1.49
CA CYS A 120 9.39 -10.25 -1.37
C CYS A 120 9.79 -9.96 0.08
N LYS A 121 8.82 -9.96 0.99
CA LYS A 121 9.07 -9.79 2.42
C LYS A 121 9.93 -10.91 2.99
N GLU A 122 9.58 -12.16 2.68
CA GLU A 122 10.34 -13.33 3.15
C GLU A 122 11.74 -13.37 2.53
N LYS A 123 11.89 -12.96 1.26
CA LYS A 123 13.19 -12.82 0.60
C LYS A 123 14.08 -11.81 1.33
N ASP A 124 13.56 -10.64 1.65
CA ASP A 124 14.32 -9.59 2.35
C ASP A 124 14.75 -10.06 3.74
N LYS A 125 13.86 -10.75 4.48
CA LYS A 125 14.20 -11.38 5.75
C LYS A 125 15.34 -12.39 5.63
N ARG A 126 15.21 -13.35 4.69
CA ARG A 126 16.25 -14.37 4.45
C ARG A 126 17.58 -13.77 4.02
N LEU A 127 17.54 -12.68 3.25
CA LEU A 127 18.74 -11.99 2.82
C LEU A 127 19.47 -11.32 3.99
N LEU A 128 18.73 -10.70 4.91
CA LEU A 128 19.29 -10.13 6.14
C LEU A 128 19.92 -11.22 7.02
N ASP A 129 19.31 -12.40 7.10
CA ASP A 129 19.86 -13.52 7.87
C ASP A 129 21.13 -14.10 7.21
N LEU A 130 21.15 -14.20 5.88
CA LEU A 130 22.33 -14.61 5.10
C LEU A 130 23.52 -13.65 5.26
N GLN A 131 23.26 -12.34 5.35
CA GLN A 131 24.31 -11.35 5.59
C GLN A 131 24.98 -11.53 6.95
N LYS A 132 24.26 -12.10 7.92
CA LYS A 132 24.81 -12.43 9.25
C LYS A 132 25.58 -13.76 9.24
N ASN A 133 25.11 -14.74 8.45
CA ASN A 133 25.67 -16.08 8.37
C ASN A 133 25.89 -16.50 6.89
N SER A 134 27.08 -16.20 6.37
CA SER A 134 27.44 -16.40 4.95
C SER A 134 27.98 -17.80 4.62
N GLU A 135 27.58 -18.81 5.38
CA GLU A 135 27.98 -20.19 5.10
C GLU A 135 27.45 -20.68 3.75
N PHE A 136 28.31 -21.37 2.99
CA PHE A 136 27.97 -21.92 1.67
C PHE A 136 26.72 -22.82 1.70
N SER A 137 26.54 -23.58 2.79
CA SER A 137 25.37 -24.45 3.02
C SER A 137 24.05 -23.66 3.03
N VAL A 138 24.04 -22.50 3.70
CA VAL A 138 22.89 -21.61 3.84
C VAL A 138 22.58 -20.92 2.51
N CYS A 139 23.61 -20.47 1.77
CA CYS A 139 23.44 -19.94 0.41
C CYS A 139 22.80 -20.97 -0.53
N LYS A 140 23.23 -22.24 -0.47
CA LYS A 140 22.65 -23.33 -1.26
C LYS A 140 21.17 -23.57 -0.93
N GLN A 141 20.81 -23.55 0.36
CA GLN A 141 19.42 -23.69 0.80
C GLN A 141 18.55 -22.52 0.32
N TYR A 142 19.06 -21.29 0.44
CA TYR A 142 18.37 -20.10 -0.07
C TYR A 142 18.13 -20.17 -1.59
N ASN A 143 19.14 -20.56 -2.37
CA ASN A 143 18.99 -20.69 -3.82
C ASN A 143 17.96 -21.76 -4.22
N ARG A 144 17.90 -22.88 -3.49
CA ARG A 144 16.85 -23.90 -3.67
C ARG A 144 15.47 -23.33 -3.37
N TRP A 145 15.33 -22.57 -2.28
CA TRP A 145 14.07 -21.90 -1.96
C TRP A 145 13.65 -20.92 -3.06
N ILE A 146 14.56 -20.10 -3.59
CA ILE A 146 14.30 -19.21 -4.74
C ILE A 146 13.80 -20.00 -5.95
N ASP A 147 14.42 -21.14 -6.29
CA ASP A 147 13.98 -21.97 -7.42
C ASP A 147 12.57 -22.54 -7.24
N THR A 148 12.23 -22.98 -6.03
CA THR A 148 10.88 -23.45 -5.69
C THR A 148 9.86 -22.33 -5.83
N GLN A 149 10.13 -21.15 -5.25
CA GLN A 149 9.23 -20.00 -5.31
C GLN A 149 9.05 -19.50 -6.74
N ARG A 150 10.14 -19.39 -7.51
CA ARG A 150 10.10 -18.99 -8.93
C ARG A 150 9.20 -19.92 -9.74
N THR A 151 9.38 -21.23 -9.60
CA THR A 151 8.61 -22.23 -10.35
C THR A 151 7.13 -22.14 -10.00
N ALA A 152 6.79 -22.15 -8.71
CA ALA A 152 5.41 -22.06 -8.25
C ALA A 152 4.71 -20.78 -8.75
N PHE A 153 5.36 -19.63 -8.58
CA PHE A 153 4.81 -18.34 -9.00
C PHE A 153 4.66 -18.25 -10.52
N THR A 154 5.64 -18.71 -11.29
CA THR A 154 5.60 -18.66 -12.76
C THR A 154 4.43 -19.48 -13.31
N LEU A 155 4.20 -20.69 -12.78
CA LEU A 155 3.07 -21.52 -13.19
C LEU A 155 1.72 -20.83 -12.94
N GLU A 156 1.56 -20.25 -11.74
CA GLU A 156 0.32 -19.55 -11.38
C GLU A 156 0.12 -18.26 -12.17
N TYR A 157 1.19 -17.50 -12.42
CA TYR A 157 1.18 -16.33 -13.30
C TYR A 157 0.74 -16.71 -14.71
N LEU A 158 1.34 -17.74 -15.32
CA LEU A 158 0.99 -18.20 -16.67
C LEU A 158 -0.45 -18.67 -16.76
N LYS A 159 -0.98 -19.35 -15.72
CA LYS A 159 -2.39 -19.72 -15.64
C LYS A 159 -3.31 -18.51 -15.67
N ASN A 160 -2.95 -17.44 -14.95
CA ASN A 160 -3.71 -16.18 -14.97
C ASN A 160 -3.57 -15.44 -16.30
N VAL A 161 -2.39 -15.43 -16.91
CA VAL A 161 -2.15 -14.84 -18.24
C VAL A 161 -2.99 -15.52 -19.31
N ASN A 162 -3.10 -16.85 -19.28
CA ASN A 162 -3.96 -17.60 -20.19
C ASN A 162 -5.45 -17.22 -20.03
N LYS A 163 -5.87 -16.87 -18.81
CA LYS A 163 -7.27 -16.51 -18.51
C LYS A 163 -7.60 -15.04 -18.81
N PHE A 164 -6.66 -14.13 -18.57
CA PHE A 164 -6.94 -12.68 -18.53
C PHE A 164 -6.10 -11.86 -19.50
N ASN A 165 -5.17 -12.46 -20.24
CA ASN A 165 -4.08 -11.83 -21.00
C ASN A 165 -3.00 -11.16 -20.12
N VAL A 166 -1.80 -11.04 -20.69
CA VAL A 166 -0.60 -10.55 -19.98
C VAL A 166 -0.74 -9.11 -19.50
N GLN A 167 -1.29 -8.23 -20.33
CA GLN A 167 -1.45 -6.80 -20.00
C GLN A 167 -2.38 -6.58 -18.81
N THR A 168 -3.41 -7.42 -18.66
CA THR A 168 -4.34 -7.35 -17.53
C THR A 168 -3.68 -7.84 -16.24
N VAL A 169 -2.87 -8.90 -16.32
CA VAL A 169 -2.15 -9.44 -15.16
C VAL A 169 -1.09 -8.46 -14.69
N ASP A 170 -0.25 -7.94 -15.60
CA ASP A 170 0.85 -7.03 -15.28
C ASP A 170 0.37 -5.73 -14.62
N LYS A 171 -0.82 -5.23 -14.99
CA LYS A 171 -1.46 -4.07 -14.35
C LYS A 171 -1.77 -4.23 -12.88
N TYR A 172 -1.77 -5.44 -12.34
CA TYR A 172 -1.86 -5.63 -10.88
C TYR A 172 -0.52 -5.36 -10.21
N PHE A 173 0.59 -5.59 -10.92
CA PHE A 173 1.96 -5.41 -10.43
C PHE A 173 2.46 -3.98 -10.64
N ILE A 174 1.85 -3.04 -9.93
CA ILE A 174 2.23 -1.62 -9.96
C ILE A 174 3.27 -1.33 -8.88
N THR A 175 4.35 -0.67 -9.28
CA THR A 175 5.35 -0.07 -8.37
C THR A 175 5.58 1.38 -8.79
N LYS A 176 6.36 2.13 -8.00
CA LYS A 176 6.75 3.50 -8.36
C LYS A 176 7.48 3.56 -9.71
N ASP A 177 8.37 2.61 -9.97
CA ASP A 177 9.16 2.53 -11.21
C ASP A 177 8.34 1.99 -12.40
N HIS A 178 7.25 1.27 -12.11
CA HIS A 178 6.37 0.67 -13.11
C HIS A 178 4.91 1.04 -12.86
N PRO A 179 4.53 2.33 -13.04
CA PRO A 179 3.17 2.82 -12.77
C PRO A 179 2.11 2.18 -13.68
N GLY A 180 2.50 1.68 -14.85
CA GLY A 180 1.63 1.00 -15.80
C GLY A 180 1.44 -0.51 -15.55
N GLY A 181 2.11 -1.06 -14.55
CA GLY A 181 2.25 -2.51 -14.37
C GLY A 181 3.52 -3.06 -15.02
N HIS A 182 3.98 -4.21 -14.56
CA HIS A 182 5.14 -4.92 -15.11
C HIS A 182 5.03 -6.43 -14.91
N ASP A 183 5.92 -7.18 -15.54
CA ASP A 183 6.08 -8.61 -15.28
C ASP A 183 6.86 -8.85 -13.97
N PRO A 184 6.21 -9.35 -12.90
CA PRO A 184 6.85 -9.57 -11.60
C PRO A 184 7.82 -10.75 -11.57
N ARG A 185 7.85 -11.60 -12.60
CA ARG A 185 8.74 -12.77 -12.66
C ARG A 185 10.22 -12.35 -12.67
N GLY A 186 10.53 -11.15 -13.15
CA GLY A 186 11.89 -10.59 -13.13
C GLY A 186 12.50 -10.54 -11.74
N THR A 187 11.70 -10.31 -10.70
CA THR A 187 12.14 -10.27 -9.30
C THR A 187 12.75 -11.60 -8.86
N TYR A 188 12.14 -12.73 -9.24
CA TYR A 188 12.61 -14.07 -8.88
C TYR A 188 13.94 -14.43 -9.57
N HIS A 189 14.10 -14.05 -10.83
CA HIS A 189 15.32 -14.33 -11.60
C HIS A 189 16.55 -13.63 -11.01
N LYS A 190 16.38 -12.41 -10.50
CA LYS A 190 17.45 -11.60 -9.90
C LYS A 190 17.75 -11.95 -8.43
N SER A 191 17.06 -12.93 -7.86
CA SER A 191 17.09 -13.19 -6.42
C SER A 191 18.13 -14.20 -5.95
N LYS A 192 18.75 -14.97 -6.86
CA LYS A 192 19.80 -15.94 -6.48
C LYS A 192 21.08 -15.24 -5.99
N LYS A 193 21.82 -15.92 -5.12
CA LYS A 193 23.15 -15.49 -4.66
C LYS A 193 24.20 -16.48 -5.14
N ILE A 194 25.33 -15.96 -5.60
CA ILE A 194 26.51 -16.74 -6.00
C ILE A 194 27.38 -16.93 -4.77
#